data_AF-A0A9E3TZR9-F1
#
_entry.id   AF-A0A9E3TZR9-F1
#
_cell.length_a   1.000
_cell.length_b   1.000
_cell.length_c   1.000
_cell.angle_alpha   90.00
_cell.angle_beta   90.00
_cell.angle_gamma   90.00
#
_symmetry.space_group_name_H-M   'P 1'
#
loop_
_entity.id
_entity.type
_entity.pdbx_description
1 polymer ?
#
loop_
_entity_poly.entity_id
_entity_poly.type
_entity_poly.pdbx_seq_one_letter_code
_entity_poly.pdbx_strand_id
1 'polypeptide(L)'
;CKRFPYLTPVTLGEGLLDLDRNLPDHQVTLVAPTACLVARGDLHPALTPLLLEAAAEVHAGGGYLEEPGEFPSPHRVDFPIGAEARRYFSRGPSLLYRYLPFRAAAWIDRVKLMLLPLITLLLPLAKAAPPVYRWRIRSKIYRWYRVLRDIDQKLKDSSEPIDAAAEVARLKTLDRELAEVSVPLSYMEEFYNLRLHIRYVQERLERHDSAGRASRRAA
;
A
#
# COMPACT_ATOMS: atom_id res chain seq x y z
N CYS A 1 -48.60 37.62 4.48
CA CYS A 1 -47.61 38.65 4.10
C CYS A 1 -46.41 38.00 3.40
N LYS A 2 -46.23 38.21 2.08
CA LYS A 2 -45.18 37.56 1.26
C LYS A 2 -43.85 38.37 1.17
N ARG A 3 -43.71 39.46 1.94
CA ARG A 3 -42.61 40.42 1.76
C ARG A 3 -41.33 40.06 2.53
N PHE A 4 -41.44 39.27 3.60
CA PHE A 4 -40.30 38.84 4.42
C PHE A 4 -40.44 37.34 4.75
N PRO A 5 -39.84 36.43 3.94
CA PRO A 5 -40.03 34.99 4.08
C PRO A 5 -39.38 34.37 5.32
N TYR A 6 -38.44 35.09 5.95
CA TYR A 6 -37.70 34.72 7.16
C TYR A 6 -38.38 35.14 8.47
N LEU A 7 -39.49 35.88 8.39
CA LEU A 7 -40.25 36.28 9.57
C LEU A 7 -41.40 35.30 9.78
N THR A 8 -41.40 34.67 10.96
CA THR A 8 -42.41 33.70 11.35
C THR A 8 -43.24 34.26 12.51
N PRO A 9 -44.58 34.17 12.46
CA PRO A 9 -45.39 34.45 13.64
C PRO A 9 -45.14 33.36 14.69
N VAL A 10 -44.77 33.77 15.90
CA VAL A 10 -44.55 32.88 17.04
C VAL A 10 -45.44 33.36 18.17
N THR A 11 -46.09 32.44 18.87
CA THR A 11 -47.00 32.79 19.95
C THR A 11 -46.39 32.42 21.29
N LEU A 12 -46.16 33.42 22.13
CA LEU A 12 -45.75 33.22 23.52
C LEU A 12 -46.99 32.89 24.35
N GLY A 13 -46.98 31.74 25.03
CA GLY A 13 -47.98 31.39 26.03
C GLY A 13 -47.87 32.29 27.26
N GLU A 14 -48.97 32.44 27.98
CA GLU A 14 -49.00 33.10 29.30
C GLU A 14 -48.01 32.40 30.26
N GLY A 15 -47.23 33.20 30.99
CA GLY A 15 -46.24 32.72 31.96
C GLY A 15 -45.01 32.02 31.38
N LEU A 16 -44.83 31.99 30.06
CA LEU A 16 -43.74 31.22 29.42
C LEU A 16 -42.33 31.75 29.73
N LEU A 17 -42.16 33.05 29.98
CA LEU A 17 -40.85 33.65 30.27
C LEU A 17 -40.52 33.60 31.77
N ASP A 18 -41.50 33.87 32.62
CA ASP A 18 -41.39 33.81 34.07
C ASP A 18 -42.77 33.45 34.66
N LEU A 19 -42.88 32.21 35.16
CA LEU A 19 -44.11 31.71 35.76
C LEU A 19 -44.45 32.38 37.10
N ASP A 20 -43.43 32.80 37.88
CA ASP A 20 -43.65 33.42 39.20
C ASP A 20 -44.22 34.83 39.06
N ARG A 21 -43.75 35.56 38.04
CA ARG A 21 -44.24 36.90 37.71
C ARG A 21 -45.37 36.92 36.69
N ASN A 22 -45.80 35.75 36.22
CA ASN A 22 -46.74 35.57 35.11
C ASN A 22 -46.42 36.44 33.89
N LEU A 23 -45.21 36.31 33.34
CA LEU A 23 -44.77 37.05 32.15
C LEU A 23 -44.67 36.09 30.95
N PRO A 24 -45.29 36.39 29.80
CA PRO A 24 -46.32 37.44 29.61
C PRO A 24 -47.61 37.10 30.36
N ASP A 25 -48.40 38.11 30.74
CA ASP A 25 -49.64 37.97 31.53
C ASP A 25 -50.85 37.52 30.70
N HIS A 26 -50.67 37.42 29.39
CA HIS A 26 -51.61 36.85 28.43
C HIS A 26 -50.84 36.31 27.22
N GLN A 27 -51.52 35.55 26.36
CA GLN A 27 -50.93 35.05 25.14
C GLN A 27 -50.58 36.20 24.18
N VAL A 28 -49.30 36.34 23.82
CA VAL A 28 -48.83 37.40 22.91
C VAL A 28 -48.32 36.79 21.61
N THR A 29 -48.88 37.20 20.48
CA THR A 29 -48.36 36.84 19.15
C THR A 29 -47.27 37.83 18.75
N LEU A 30 -46.06 37.31 18.55
CA LEU A 30 -44.90 38.06 18.11
C LEU A 30 -44.47 37.61 16.71
N VAL A 31 -43.53 38.37 16.15
CA VAL A 31 -42.85 38.00 14.91
C VAL A 31 -41.38 37.77 15.23
N ALA A 32 -40.89 36.56 14.96
CA ALA A 32 -39.52 36.16 15.20
C ALA A 32 -38.76 35.94 13.88
N PRO A 33 -37.49 36.37 13.80
CA PRO A 33 -36.61 36.03 12.68
C PRO A 33 -36.18 34.56 12.76
N THR A 34 -36.15 33.87 11.63
CA THR A 34 -35.64 32.49 11.53
C THR A 34 -34.13 32.45 11.70
N ALA A 35 -33.64 31.64 12.63
CA ALA A 35 -32.21 31.39 12.80
C ALA A 35 -31.66 30.59 11.61
N CYS A 36 -30.56 31.05 11.02
CA CYS A 36 -29.92 30.42 9.87
C CYS A 36 -28.51 29.91 10.21
N LEU A 37 -28.23 28.64 9.92
CA LEU A 37 -26.87 28.10 9.94
C LEU A 37 -26.18 28.38 8.60
N VAL A 38 -25.20 29.29 8.59
CA VAL A 38 -24.51 29.74 7.37
C VAL A 38 -23.06 29.29 7.38
N ALA A 39 -22.62 28.73 6.25
CA ALA A 39 -21.23 28.35 6.01
C ALA A 39 -20.66 29.12 4.81
N ARG A 40 -19.34 29.30 4.79
CA ARG A 40 -18.66 29.90 3.64
C ARG A 40 -18.68 28.96 2.43
N GLY A 41 -18.65 29.53 1.23
CA GLY A 41 -18.63 28.77 -0.03
C GLY A 41 -17.35 27.96 -0.28
N ASP A 42 -16.28 28.22 0.47
CA ASP A 42 -15.03 27.45 0.46
C ASP A 42 -15.03 26.28 1.46
N LEU A 43 -16.12 26.10 2.23
CA LEU A 43 -16.24 24.99 3.16
C LEU A 43 -16.17 23.67 2.38
N HIS A 44 -15.30 22.77 2.84
CA HIS A 44 -15.16 21.46 2.22
C HIS A 44 -16.52 20.73 2.21
N PRO A 45 -17.02 20.26 1.04
CA PRO A 45 -18.37 19.70 0.90
C PRO A 45 -18.71 18.58 1.88
N ALA A 46 -17.70 17.82 2.30
CA ALA A 46 -17.84 16.74 3.28
C ALA A 46 -18.18 17.18 4.71
N LEU A 47 -17.94 18.46 5.06
CA LEU A 47 -18.21 18.98 6.41
C LEU A 47 -19.67 19.43 6.57
N THR A 48 -20.31 19.87 5.49
CA THR A 48 -21.72 20.31 5.50
C THR A 48 -22.68 19.29 6.11
N PRO A 49 -22.70 18.00 5.69
CA PRO A 49 -23.61 17.02 6.31
C PRO A 49 -23.28 16.74 7.77
N LEU A 50 -22.00 16.76 8.17
CA LEU A 50 -21.57 16.54 9.56
C LEU A 50 -22.05 17.67 10.49
N LEU A 51 -21.99 18.91 10.01
CA LEU A 51 -22.50 20.06 10.75
C LEU A 51 -24.03 20.02 10.88
N LEU A 52 -24.74 19.59 9.83
CA LEU A 52 -26.19 19.42 9.86
C LEU A 52 -26.62 18.30 10.81
N GLU A 53 -25.88 17.20 10.85
CA GLU A 53 -26.11 16.09 11.77
C GLU A 53 -25.88 16.52 13.23
N ALA A 54 -24.76 17.19 13.51
CA ALA A 54 -24.49 17.74 14.85
C ALA A 54 -25.54 18.78 15.27
N ALA A 55 -25.98 19.65 14.36
CA ALA A 55 -27.05 20.61 14.63
C ALA A 55 -28.38 19.90 14.92
N ALA A 56 -28.71 18.84 14.17
CA ALA A 56 -29.92 18.05 14.41
C ALA A 56 -29.88 17.34 15.78
N GLU A 57 -28.73 16.84 16.20
CA GLU A 57 -28.55 16.21 17.51
C GLU A 57 -28.68 17.23 18.66
N VAL A 58 -28.02 18.38 18.54
CA VAL A 58 -28.04 19.42 19.58
C VAL A 58 -29.41 20.06 19.73
N HIS A 59 -30.13 20.26 18.63
CA HIS A 59 -31.47 20.88 18.61
C HIS A 59 -32.62 19.87 18.59
N ALA A 60 -32.34 18.57 18.76
CA ALA A 60 -33.35 17.51 18.72
C ALA A 60 -34.48 17.72 19.75
N GLY A 61 -34.15 18.26 20.91
CA GLY A 61 -35.08 18.45 22.03
C GLY A 61 -36.10 19.57 21.84
N GLY A 62 -35.93 20.43 20.84
CA GLY A 62 -36.71 21.67 20.71
C GLY A 62 -36.40 22.67 21.82
N GLY A 63 -37.17 23.76 21.85
CA GLY A 63 -36.99 24.86 22.79
C GLY A 63 -38.34 25.36 23.31
N TYR A 64 -38.33 26.56 23.90
CA TYR A 64 -39.56 27.20 24.36
C TYR A 64 -40.46 27.69 23.23
N LEU A 65 -39.87 27.89 22.04
CA LEU A 65 -40.54 28.46 20.86
C LEU A 65 -40.50 27.52 19.66
N GLU A 66 -39.44 26.74 19.50
CA GLU A 66 -39.32 25.73 18.45
C GLU A 66 -39.80 24.34 18.89
N GLU A 67 -40.47 23.62 17.98
CA GLU A 67 -40.91 22.25 18.20
C GLU A 67 -39.72 21.25 18.11
N PRO A 68 -39.78 20.10 18.82
CA PRO A 68 -38.77 19.06 18.69
C PRO A 68 -38.62 18.60 17.24
N GLY A 69 -37.38 18.65 16.73
CA GLY A 69 -37.08 18.29 15.34
C GLY A 69 -37.41 19.36 14.28
N GLU A 70 -37.83 20.56 14.69
CA GLU A 70 -38.04 21.68 13.78
C GLU A 70 -36.73 22.22 13.18
N PHE A 71 -35.61 22.09 13.91
CA PHE A 71 -34.28 22.48 13.47
C PHE A 71 -33.32 21.29 13.37
N PRO A 72 -32.44 21.27 12.34
CA PRO A 72 -32.33 22.18 11.20
C PRO A 72 -33.38 21.91 10.10
N SER A 73 -33.88 22.96 9.42
CA SER A 73 -34.83 22.82 8.30
C SER A 73 -34.43 23.63 7.06
N PRO A 74 -34.86 23.20 5.85
CA PRO A 74 -34.63 23.94 4.61
C PRO A 74 -35.64 25.07 4.35
N HIS A 75 -36.50 25.39 5.33
CA HIS A 75 -37.63 26.28 5.15
C HIS A 75 -37.28 27.68 5.65
N ARG A 76 -37.84 28.71 5.01
CA ARG A 76 -37.75 30.11 5.48
C ARG A 76 -36.31 30.64 5.66
N VAL A 77 -35.39 30.15 4.83
CA VAL A 77 -33.98 30.59 4.81
C VAL A 77 -33.77 31.79 3.88
N ASP A 78 -32.90 32.72 4.30
CA ASP A 78 -32.50 33.90 3.51
C ASP A 78 -31.36 33.64 2.54
N PHE A 79 -30.65 32.53 2.72
CA PHE A 79 -29.47 32.17 1.94
C PHE A 79 -29.75 31.02 0.98
N PRO A 80 -29.05 30.96 -0.18
CA PRO A 80 -29.18 29.84 -1.09
C PRO A 80 -28.73 28.53 -0.42
N ILE A 81 -29.59 27.52 -0.42
CA ILE A 81 -29.28 26.20 0.13
C ILE A 81 -28.23 25.53 -0.75
N GLY A 82 -27.06 25.24 -0.17
CA GLY A 82 -25.99 24.52 -0.84
C GLY A 82 -26.41 23.13 -1.32
N ALA A 83 -25.75 22.63 -2.37
CA ALA A 83 -26.08 21.34 -2.99
C ALA A 83 -26.04 20.16 -1.99
N GLU A 84 -25.06 20.16 -1.09
CA GLU A 84 -24.91 19.11 -0.07
C GLU A 84 -26.01 19.17 1.00
N ALA A 85 -26.39 20.37 1.46
CA ALA A 85 -27.50 20.55 2.40
C ALA A 85 -28.83 20.08 1.79
N ARG A 86 -29.09 20.41 0.52
CA ARG A 86 -30.27 19.94 -0.21
C ARG A 86 -30.29 18.41 -0.32
N ARG A 87 -29.13 17.80 -0.56
CA ARG A 87 -28.98 16.34 -0.62
C ARG A 87 -29.27 15.69 0.74
N TYR A 88 -28.77 16.26 1.83
CA TYR A 88 -29.02 15.80 3.19
C TYR A 88 -30.52 15.79 3.51
N PHE A 89 -31.23 16.89 3.27
CA PHE A 89 -32.67 16.96 3.52
C PHE A 89 -33.52 16.04 2.63
N SER A 90 -33.03 15.73 1.42
CA SER A 90 -33.79 14.90 0.46
C SER A 90 -33.54 13.39 0.61
N ARG A 91 -32.32 12.99 0.99
CA ARG A 91 -31.87 11.58 0.97
C ARG A 91 -31.34 11.09 2.31
N GLY A 92 -31.30 11.95 3.34
CA GLY A 92 -30.70 11.67 4.63
C GLY A 92 -29.16 11.70 4.60
N PRO A 93 -28.51 11.47 5.75
CA PRO A 93 -27.06 11.38 5.85
C PRO A 93 -26.54 10.25 4.93
N SER A 94 -25.48 10.55 4.17
CA SER A 94 -24.84 9.57 3.29
C SER A 94 -24.29 8.40 4.10
N LEU A 95 -24.61 7.17 3.70
CA LEU A 95 -24.14 5.92 4.31
C LEU A 95 -22.61 5.83 4.45
N LEU A 96 -21.86 6.59 3.64
CA LEU A 96 -20.40 6.66 3.69
C LEU A 96 -19.87 7.31 4.98
N TYR A 97 -20.62 8.22 5.60
CA TYR A 97 -20.22 8.88 6.86
C TYR A 97 -20.44 8.03 8.11
N ARG A 98 -21.26 6.97 8.00
CA ARG A 98 -21.57 6.06 9.11
C ARG A 98 -20.45 5.05 9.40
N TYR A 99 -19.49 4.88 8.48
CA TYR A 99 -18.41 3.88 8.62
C TYR A 99 -16.99 4.37 8.30
N LEU A 100 -16.81 5.54 7.69
CA LEU A 100 -15.48 6.09 7.40
C LEU A 100 -15.20 7.36 8.21
N PRO A 101 -14.44 7.29 9.33
CA PRO A 101 -14.03 8.51 10.03
C PRO A 101 -13.25 9.42 9.07
N PHE A 102 -13.49 10.74 9.12
CA PHE A 102 -12.88 11.76 8.25
C PHE A 102 -11.36 11.60 8.07
N ARG A 103 -10.68 11.10 9.11
CA ARG A 103 -9.25 10.80 9.08
C ARG A 103 -8.89 9.74 8.02
N ALA A 104 -9.66 8.66 7.90
CA ALA A 104 -9.36 7.61 6.93
C ALA A 104 -9.44 8.10 5.48
N ALA A 105 -10.45 8.91 5.15
CA ALA A 105 -10.60 9.50 3.82
C ALA A 105 -9.43 10.43 3.47
N ALA A 106 -9.06 11.33 4.39
CA ALA A 106 -7.95 12.28 4.19
C ALA A 106 -6.58 11.58 4.10
N TRP A 107 -6.38 10.48 4.83
CA TRP A 107 -5.16 9.68 4.75
C TRP A 107 -5.06 8.94 3.42
N ILE A 108 -6.15 8.35 2.93
CA ILE A 108 -6.16 7.61 1.66
C ILE A 108 -5.80 8.52 0.48
N ASP A 109 -6.31 9.74 0.45
CA ASP A 109 -6.01 10.69 -0.64
C ASP A 109 -4.53 11.08 -0.69
N ARG A 110 -3.91 11.31 0.48
CA ARG A 110 -2.45 11.56 0.57
C ARG A 110 -1.62 10.33 0.26
N VAL A 111 -2.02 9.15 0.75
CA VAL A 111 -1.28 7.91 0.53
C VAL A 111 -1.29 7.55 -0.95
N LYS A 112 -2.41 7.66 -1.66
CA LYS A 112 -2.48 7.35 -3.10
C LYS A 112 -1.51 8.18 -3.95
N LEU A 113 -1.42 9.49 -3.68
CA LEU A 113 -0.49 10.39 -4.38
C LEU A 113 0.99 9.97 -4.16
N MET A 114 1.33 9.42 -3.00
CA MET A 114 2.68 8.94 -2.68
C MET A 114 2.92 7.47 -3.11
N LEU A 115 1.86 6.66 -3.12
CA LEU A 115 1.89 5.25 -3.51
C LEU A 115 2.02 5.10 -5.03
N LEU A 116 1.44 6.03 -5.81
CA LEU A 116 1.51 6.02 -7.27
C LEU A 116 2.97 6.03 -7.78
N PRO A 117 3.84 7.01 -7.43
CA PRO A 117 5.23 6.99 -7.87
C PRO A 117 5.99 5.77 -7.30
N LEU A 118 5.67 5.34 -6.07
CA LEU A 118 6.30 4.18 -5.46
C LEU A 118 6.00 2.90 -6.23
N ILE A 119 4.75 2.64 -6.59
CA ILE A 119 4.34 1.48 -7.40
C ILE A 119 4.95 1.57 -8.80
N THR A 120 4.96 2.77 -9.39
CA THR A 120 5.56 3.01 -10.71
C THR A 120 7.05 2.67 -10.71
N LEU A 121 7.77 2.93 -9.61
CA LEU A 121 9.18 2.55 -9.44
C LEU A 121 9.37 1.08 -9.02
N LEU A 122 8.43 0.52 -8.26
CA LEU A 122 8.49 -0.87 -7.79
C LEU A 122 8.29 -1.86 -8.93
N LEU A 123 7.39 -1.56 -9.88
CA LEU A 123 7.12 -2.41 -11.05
C LEU A 123 8.38 -2.76 -11.87
N PRO A 124 9.23 -1.81 -12.30
CA PRO A 124 10.47 -2.15 -13.01
C PRO A 124 11.46 -2.90 -12.11
N LEU A 125 11.56 -2.57 -10.82
CA LEU A 125 12.43 -3.29 -9.87
C LEU A 125 12.00 -4.75 -9.70
N ALA A 126 10.70 -5.01 -9.54
CA ALA A 126 10.14 -6.34 -9.43
C ALA A 126 10.38 -7.14 -10.72
N LYS A 127 10.24 -6.51 -11.90
CA LYS A 127 10.56 -7.13 -13.18
C LYS A 127 12.05 -7.41 -13.36
N ALA A 128 12.93 -6.62 -12.72
CA ALA A 128 14.38 -6.84 -12.72
C ALA A 128 14.83 -7.94 -11.74
N ALA A 129 14.03 -8.31 -10.74
CA ALA A 129 14.41 -9.33 -9.77
C ALA A 129 14.67 -10.72 -10.40
N PRO A 130 13.79 -11.29 -11.27
CA PRO A 130 14.05 -12.56 -11.94
C PRO A 130 15.36 -12.60 -12.74
N PRO A 131 15.63 -11.69 -13.70
CA PRO A 131 16.87 -11.76 -14.49
C PRO A 131 18.13 -11.58 -13.64
N VAL A 132 18.11 -10.71 -12.63
CA VAL A 132 19.25 -10.54 -11.69
C VAL A 132 19.51 -11.83 -10.91
N TYR A 133 18.44 -12.48 -10.45
CA TYR A 133 18.54 -13.78 -9.78
C TYR A 133 19.16 -14.84 -10.69
N ARG A 134 18.69 -14.95 -11.95
CA ARG A 134 19.26 -15.87 -12.95
C ARG A 134 20.74 -15.58 -13.23
N TRP A 135 21.11 -14.31 -13.40
CA TRP A 135 22.49 -13.89 -13.62
C TRP A 135 23.41 -14.28 -12.46
N ARG A 136 22.96 -14.08 -11.22
CA ARG A 136 23.73 -14.45 -10.02
C ARG A 136 23.99 -15.96 -9.96
N ILE A 137 22.99 -16.80 -10.23
CA ILE A 137 23.15 -18.26 -10.23
C ILE A 137 24.06 -18.71 -11.38
N ARG A 138 23.81 -18.23 -12.60
CA ARG A 138 24.59 -18.61 -13.78
C ARG A 138 26.06 -18.19 -13.68
N SER A 139 26.33 -17.01 -13.13
CA SER A 139 27.70 -16.51 -12.91
C SER A 139 28.49 -17.40 -11.95
N LYS A 140 27.83 -17.95 -10.92
CA LYS A 140 28.46 -18.94 -10.04
C LYS A 140 28.85 -20.19 -10.82
N ILE A 141 27.94 -20.77 -11.61
CA ILE A 141 28.17 -21.99 -12.40
C ILE A 141 29.32 -21.78 -13.43
N TYR A 142 29.32 -20.65 -14.14
CA TYR A 142 30.36 -20.35 -15.15
C TYR A 142 31.77 -20.22 -14.57
N ARG A 143 31.92 -19.76 -13.32
CA ARG A 143 33.22 -19.69 -12.65
C ARG A 143 33.89 -21.06 -12.59
N TRP A 144 33.13 -22.10 -12.29
CA TRP A 144 33.61 -23.48 -12.22
C TRP A 144 33.95 -24.05 -13.59
N TYR A 145 33.11 -23.74 -14.59
CA TYR A 145 33.35 -24.18 -15.96
C TYR A 145 34.66 -23.61 -16.53
N ARG A 146 35.02 -22.38 -16.16
CA ARG A 146 36.30 -21.76 -16.53
C ARG A 146 37.49 -22.55 -15.98
N VAL A 147 37.47 -22.86 -14.68
CA VAL A 147 38.56 -23.63 -14.04
C VAL A 147 38.68 -25.02 -14.65
N LEU A 148 37.56 -25.69 -14.90
CA LEU A 148 37.54 -27.01 -15.54
C LEU A 148 38.11 -26.97 -16.96
N ARG A 149 37.75 -25.94 -17.74
CA ARG A 149 38.23 -25.75 -19.11
C ARG A 149 39.72 -25.43 -19.15
N ASP A 150 40.24 -24.63 -18.21
CA ASP A 150 41.67 -24.35 -18.11
C ASP A 150 42.47 -25.64 -17.86
N ILE A 151 41.96 -26.54 -17.01
CA ILE A 151 42.61 -27.84 -16.71
C ILE A 151 42.52 -28.80 -17.91
N ASP A 152 41.38 -28.90 -18.59
CA ASP A 152 41.24 -29.75 -19.80
C ASP A 152 42.12 -29.25 -20.95
N GLN A 153 42.30 -27.92 -21.07
CA GLN A 153 43.17 -27.34 -22.08
C GLN A 153 44.64 -27.66 -21.81
N LYS A 154 45.12 -27.48 -20.57
CA LYS A 154 46.47 -27.93 -20.17
C LYS A 154 46.68 -29.41 -20.48
N LEU A 155 45.70 -30.25 -20.17
CA LEU A 155 45.80 -31.70 -20.42
C LEU A 155 45.85 -32.09 -21.90
N LYS A 156 45.31 -31.24 -22.79
CA LYS A 156 45.41 -31.41 -24.25
C LYS A 156 46.75 -30.92 -24.78
N ASP A 157 47.25 -29.83 -24.24
CA ASP A 157 48.52 -29.23 -24.64
C ASP A 157 49.69 -29.98 -23.95
N SER A 158 50.13 -31.09 -24.55
CA SER A 158 51.18 -31.99 -24.03
C SER A 158 52.57 -31.35 -23.85
N SER A 159 52.69 -30.05 -24.07
CA SER A 159 53.92 -29.27 -23.93
C SER A 159 54.13 -28.70 -22.52
N GLU A 160 53.08 -28.61 -21.70
CA GLU A 160 53.20 -28.15 -20.31
C GLU A 160 53.37 -29.33 -19.33
N PRO A 161 54.37 -29.30 -18.42
CA PRO A 161 54.45 -30.26 -17.34
C PRO A 161 53.31 -30.03 -16.35
N ILE A 162 52.29 -30.90 -16.38
CA ILE A 162 51.15 -30.85 -15.47
C ILE A 162 51.46 -31.69 -14.23
N ASP A 163 51.42 -31.06 -13.07
CA ASP A 163 51.32 -31.78 -11.80
C ASP A 163 49.89 -32.30 -11.62
N ALA A 164 49.65 -33.50 -12.13
CA ALA A 164 48.34 -34.13 -12.11
C ALA A 164 47.81 -34.33 -10.68
N ALA A 165 48.69 -34.56 -9.69
CA ALA A 165 48.29 -34.74 -8.30
C ALA A 165 47.80 -33.43 -7.68
N ALA A 166 48.49 -32.32 -7.96
CA ALA A 166 48.09 -30.99 -7.48
C ALA A 166 46.74 -30.52 -8.10
N GLU A 167 46.54 -30.74 -9.41
CA GLU A 167 45.29 -30.34 -10.07
C GLU A 167 44.10 -31.23 -9.67
N VAL A 168 44.32 -32.53 -9.37
CA VAL A 168 43.27 -33.40 -8.78
C VAL A 168 42.89 -32.93 -7.38
N ALA A 169 43.85 -32.55 -6.53
CA ALA A 169 43.56 -32.01 -5.20
C ALA A 169 42.76 -30.70 -5.30
N ARG A 170 43.12 -29.82 -6.25
CA ARG A 170 42.40 -28.58 -6.55
C ARG A 170 40.95 -28.85 -6.97
N LEU A 171 40.73 -29.79 -7.89
CA LEU A 171 39.38 -30.20 -8.32
C LEU A 171 38.55 -30.81 -7.19
N LYS A 172 39.16 -31.55 -6.26
CA LYS A 172 38.47 -32.13 -5.08
C LYS A 172 38.01 -31.06 -4.09
N THR A 173 38.85 -30.05 -3.82
CA THR A 173 38.46 -28.89 -3.00
C THR A 173 37.31 -28.13 -3.65
N LEU A 174 37.39 -27.97 -4.96
CA LEU A 174 36.38 -27.29 -5.76
C LEU A 174 35.02 -28.04 -5.79
N ASP A 175 34.99 -29.38 -5.91
CA ASP A 175 33.74 -30.15 -5.84
C ASP A 175 33.08 -30.07 -4.45
N ARG A 176 33.87 -29.98 -3.37
CA ARG A 176 33.34 -29.80 -2.00
C ARG A 176 32.67 -28.44 -1.83
N GLU A 177 33.34 -27.37 -2.24
CA GLU A 177 32.76 -26.02 -2.24
C GLU A 177 31.49 -25.93 -3.10
N LEU A 178 31.46 -26.66 -4.22
CA LEU A 178 30.29 -26.71 -5.09
C LEU A 178 29.10 -27.44 -4.45
N ALA A 179 29.36 -28.50 -3.67
CA ALA A 179 28.33 -29.28 -2.98
C ALA A 179 27.59 -28.49 -1.89
N GLU A 180 28.22 -27.46 -1.32
CA GLU A 180 27.61 -26.56 -0.33
C GLU A 180 26.72 -25.47 -0.96
N VAL A 181 26.81 -25.27 -2.29
CA VAL A 181 26.01 -24.25 -2.97
C VAL A 181 24.61 -24.80 -3.28
N SER A 182 23.59 -24.26 -2.60
CA SER A 182 22.20 -24.55 -2.92
C SER A 182 21.81 -23.97 -4.28
N VAL A 183 21.54 -24.83 -5.27
CA VAL A 183 21.07 -24.46 -6.60
C VAL A 183 19.57 -24.79 -6.72
N PRO A 184 18.73 -23.87 -7.23
CA PRO A 184 17.30 -24.15 -7.45
C PRO A 184 17.08 -25.29 -8.45
N LEU A 185 15.95 -26.00 -8.32
CA LEU A 185 15.57 -27.12 -9.20
C LEU A 185 15.69 -26.83 -10.70
N SER A 186 15.39 -25.60 -11.12
CA SER A 186 15.47 -25.18 -12.53
C SER A 186 16.88 -25.12 -13.12
N TYR A 187 17.92 -25.19 -12.29
CA TYR A 187 19.32 -25.18 -12.69
C TYR A 187 20.07 -26.46 -12.29
N MET A 188 19.33 -27.49 -11.85
CA MET A 188 19.91 -28.75 -11.41
C MET A 188 20.54 -29.51 -12.57
N GLU A 189 20.00 -29.40 -13.78
CA GLU A 189 20.58 -30.02 -14.98
C GLU A 189 22.00 -29.53 -15.25
N GLU A 190 22.22 -28.21 -15.31
CA GLU A 190 23.55 -27.64 -15.53
C GLU A 190 24.51 -27.94 -14.38
N PHE A 191 23.98 -27.97 -13.15
CA PHE A 191 24.75 -28.33 -11.96
C PHE A 191 25.22 -29.79 -11.99
N TYR A 192 24.33 -30.73 -12.33
CA TYR A 192 24.69 -32.15 -12.44
C TYR A 192 25.63 -32.41 -13.60
N ASN A 193 25.41 -31.78 -14.75
CA ASN A 193 26.32 -31.88 -15.90
C ASN A 193 27.73 -31.38 -15.56
N LEU A 194 27.84 -30.29 -14.79
CA LEU A 194 29.14 -29.80 -14.31
C LEU A 194 29.84 -30.83 -13.41
N ARG A 195 29.12 -31.44 -12.45
CA ARG A 195 29.70 -32.48 -11.59
C ARG A 195 30.14 -33.72 -12.36
N LEU A 196 29.37 -34.11 -13.38
CA LEU A 196 29.72 -35.21 -14.27
C LEU A 196 31.03 -34.92 -15.01
N HIS A 197 31.19 -33.71 -15.56
CA HIS A 197 32.42 -33.31 -16.23
C HIS A 197 33.62 -33.21 -15.27
N ILE A 198 33.42 -32.72 -14.04
CA ILE A 198 34.48 -32.69 -13.02
C ILE A 198 35.00 -34.10 -12.75
N ARG A 199 34.10 -35.07 -12.54
CA ARG A 199 34.48 -36.48 -12.33
C ARG A 199 35.23 -37.07 -13.53
N TYR A 200 34.74 -36.81 -14.74
CA TYR A 200 35.39 -37.27 -15.96
C TYR A 200 36.83 -36.73 -16.10
N VAL A 201 37.06 -35.44 -15.82
CA VAL A 201 38.39 -34.84 -15.88
C VAL A 201 39.29 -35.37 -14.76
N GLN A 202 38.77 -35.58 -13.54
CA GLN A 202 39.49 -36.21 -12.44
C GLN A 202 40.00 -37.61 -12.81
N GLU A 203 39.14 -38.47 -13.35
CA GLU A 203 39.53 -39.82 -13.78
C GLU A 203 40.60 -39.78 -14.88
N ARG A 204 40.51 -38.81 -15.81
CA ARG A 204 41.49 -38.65 -16.89
C ARG A 204 42.86 -38.21 -16.36
N LEU A 205 42.89 -37.31 -15.38
CA LEU A 205 44.11 -36.90 -14.68
C LEU A 205 44.73 -38.05 -13.88
N GLU A 206 43.93 -38.82 -13.16
CA GLU A 206 44.40 -39.99 -12.40
C GLU A 206 45.00 -41.08 -13.31
N ARG A 207 44.41 -41.29 -14.50
CA ARG A 207 44.97 -42.16 -15.55
C ARG A 207 46.28 -41.62 -16.12
N HIS A 208 46.39 -40.31 -16.35
CA HIS A 208 47.62 -39.70 -16.84
C HIS A 208 48.76 -39.77 -15.81
N ASP A 209 48.45 -39.55 -14.54
CA ASP A 209 49.39 -39.62 -13.41
C ASP A 209 49.91 -41.05 -13.17
N SER A 210 49.02 -42.05 -13.23
CA SER A 210 49.40 -43.47 -13.14
C SER A 210 50.27 -43.94 -14.32
N ALA A 211 49.99 -43.49 -15.55
CA ALA A 211 50.83 -43.74 -16.71
C ALA A 211 52.23 -43.07 -16.59
N GLY A 212 52.28 -41.81 -16.13
CA GLY A 212 53.54 -41.10 -15.89
C GLY A 212 54.41 -41.73 -14.80
N ARG A 213 53.80 -42.23 -13.72
CA ARG A 213 54.49 -42.98 -12.65
C ARG A 213 55.01 -44.35 -13.12
N ALA A 214 54.26 -45.06 -13.96
CA ALA A 214 54.68 -46.34 -14.51
C ALA A 214 55.91 -46.18 -15.44
N SER A 215 55.92 -45.14 -16.28
CA SER A 215 57.06 -44.83 -17.15
C SER A 215 58.32 -44.43 -16.36
N ARG A 216 58.20 -43.66 -15.27
CA ARG A 216 59.34 -43.31 -14.39
C ARG A 216 59.91 -44.46 -13.57
N ARG A 217 59.16 -45.54 -13.36
CA ARG A 217 59.62 -46.75 -12.65
C ARG A 217 60.30 -47.77 -13.55
N ALA A 218 60.12 -47.65 -14.88
CA ALA A 218 60.67 -48.56 -15.88
C ALA A 218 61.97 -48.06 -16.55
N ALA A 219 62.41 -46.84 -16.18
CA ALA A 219 63.68 -46.24 -16.56
C ALA A 219 64.61 -46.19 -15.35
#